data_AF-A0A8S4A3T9-F1
#
_entry.id   AF-A0A8S4A3T9-F1
#
_cell.length_a   1.000
_cell.length_b   1.000
_cell.length_c   1.000
_cell.angle_alpha   90.00
_cell.angle_beta   90.00
_cell.angle_gamma   90.00
#
_symmetry.space_group_name_H-M   'P 1'
#
loop_
_entity.id
_entity.type
_entity.pdbx_description
1 polymer ?
#
loop_
_entity_poly.entity_id
_entity_poly.type
_entity_poly.pdbx_seq_one_letter_code
_entity_poly.pdbx_strand_id
1 'polypeptide(L)'
;MRRVGYWISEKKRKKLDFDEHRELFRNAGIELIQIDLKKSLENQGPFDLLVHKVTDILARAVSGHKSSQNAIQNLENYIRSHSECVVLDPLPSIRCVLDRYTQYQRVSTCHAMRDNRCMIPAFVQLDSTNIDDNKERLARAGVSFPLVCKPILAHGSSYAHQ
;
A
#
# COMPACT_ATOMS: atom_id res chain seq x y z
N MET A 1 -8.32 -26.94 -8.29
CA MET A 1 -8.20 -25.60 -8.90
C MET A 1 -7.96 -24.62 -7.76
N ARG A 2 -6.90 -23.80 -7.81
CA ARG A 2 -6.59 -22.83 -6.75
C ARG A 2 -7.51 -21.61 -6.90
N ARG A 3 -8.11 -21.13 -5.82
CA ARG A 3 -9.04 -19.98 -5.81
C ARG A 3 -8.32 -18.73 -5.37
N VAL A 4 -8.23 -17.75 -6.26
CA VAL A 4 -7.54 -16.49 -6.03
C VAL A 4 -8.56 -15.36 -5.99
N GLY A 5 -8.83 -14.84 -4.80
CA GLY A 5 -9.63 -13.64 -4.62
C GLY A 5 -8.81 -12.41 -4.98
N TYR A 6 -9.35 -11.46 -5.73
CA TYR A 6 -8.64 -10.23 -6.04
C TYR A 6 -9.47 -8.95 -5.88
N TRP A 7 -8.83 -7.92 -5.32
CA TRP A 7 -9.36 -6.56 -5.27
C TRP A 7 -8.41 -5.56 -5.92
N ILE A 8 -8.80 -5.06 -7.09
CA ILE A 8 -8.04 -4.05 -7.83
C ILE A 8 -9.05 -3.04 -8.37
N SER A 9 -8.76 -1.74 -8.25
CA SER A 9 -9.64 -0.69 -8.76
C SER A 9 -9.89 -0.87 -10.26
N GLU A 10 -11.08 -0.51 -10.74
CA GLU A 10 -11.44 -0.66 -12.16
C GLU A 10 -10.42 0.02 -13.08
N LYS A 11 -10.00 1.24 -12.73
CA LYS A 11 -8.94 1.97 -13.44
C LYS A 11 -7.65 1.17 -13.56
N LYS A 12 -7.24 0.47 -12.49
CA LYS A 12 -6.01 -0.33 -12.47
C LYS A 12 -6.19 -1.65 -13.20
N ARG A 13 -7.36 -2.29 -13.14
CA ARG A 13 -7.67 -3.52 -13.91
C ARG A 13 -7.60 -3.28 -15.41
N LYS A 14 -8.23 -2.20 -15.87
CA LYS A 14 -8.16 -1.76 -17.29
C LYS A 14 -6.74 -1.43 -17.75
N LYS A 15 -5.87 -0.96 -16.85
CA LYS A 15 -4.46 -0.67 -17.17
C LYS A 15 -3.57 -1.92 -17.19
N LEU A 16 -4.02 -3.00 -16.55
CA LEU A 16 -3.28 -4.26 -16.45
C LEU A 16 -3.83 -5.33 -17.39
N ASP A 17 -4.83 -4.99 -18.22
CA ASP A 17 -5.56 -5.92 -19.09
C ASP A 17 -5.96 -7.21 -18.36
N PHE A 18 -6.36 -7.05 -17.09
CA PHE A 18 -6.50 -8.16 -16.14
C PHE A 18 -7.54 -9.19 -16.59
N ASP A 19 -8.57 -8.73 -17.32
CA ASP A 19 -9.63 -9.59 -17.84
C ASP A 19 -9.19 -10.37 -19.09
N GLU A 20 -8.26 -9.84 -19.90
CA GLU A 20 -7.71 -10.56 -21.07
C GLU A 20 -6.87 -11.77 -20.66
N HIS A 21 -6.27 -11.72 -19.47
CA HIS A 21 -5.45 -12.80 -18.94
C HIS A 21 -6.25 -13.91 -18.23
N ARG A 22 -7.59 -13.82 -18.11
CA ARG A 22 -8.41 -14.82 -17.40
C ARG A 22 -8.23 -16.25 -17.93
N GLU A 23 -8.10 -16.39 -19.24
CA GLU A 23 -7.87 -17.66 -19.92
C GLU A 23 -6.54 -18.29 -19.51
N LEU A 24 -5.48 -17.48 -19.39
CA LEU A 24 -4.16 -17.92 -18.93
C LEU A 24 -4.24 -18.49 -17.52
N PHE A 25 -4.92 -17.79 -16.60
CA PHE A 25 -5.09 -18.28 -15.22
C PHE A 25 -5.91 -19.57 -15.16
N ARG A 26 -7.00 -19.66 -15.93
CA ARG A 26 -7.82 -20.87 -15.99
C ARG A 26 -7.02 -22.08 -16.51
N ASN A 27 -6.24 -21.89 -17.57
CA ASN A 27 -5.37 -22.93 -18.13
C ASN A 27 -4.28 -23.37 -17.15
N ALA A 28 -3.85 -22.48 -16.24
CA ALA A 28 -2.95 -22.80 -15.15
C ALA A 28 -3.65 -23.43 -13.92
N GLY A 29 -4.96 -23.71 -14.00
CA GLY A 29 -5.73 -24.29 -12.89
C GLY A 29 -6.02 -23.30 -11.76
N ILE A 30 -6.11 -22.00 -12.09
CA ILE A 30 -6.41 -20.90 -11.17
C ILE A 30 -7.79 -20.30 -11.50
N GLU A 31 -8.64 -20.22 -10.49
CA GLU A 31 -9.92 -19.51 -10.53
C GLU A 31 -9.74 -18.10 -9.98
N LEU A 32 -9.86 -17.08 -10.84
CA LEU A 32 -9.84 -15.68 -10.43
C LEU A 32 -11.24 -15.19 -10.03
N ILE A 33 -11.38 -14.75 -8.79
CA ILE A 33 -12.63 -14.27 -8.21
C ILE A 33 -12.46 -12.81 -7.83
N GLN A 34 -13.19 -11.93 -8.51
CA GLN A 34 -13.21 -10.52 -8.12
C GLN A 34 -13.97 -10.38 -6.80
N ILE A 35 -13.32 -9.90 -5.74
CA ILE A 35 -13.96 -9.75 -4.43
C ILE A 35 -14.66 -8.40 -4.32
N ASP A 36 -15.80 -8.40 -3.64
CA ASP A 36 -16.52 -7.20 -3.21
C ASP A 36 -16.29 -7.00 -1.70
N LEU A 37 -15.45 -6.02 -1.36
CA LEU A 37 -15.14 -5.68 0.04
C LEU A 37 -16.34 -5.10 0.80
N LYS A 38 -17.45 -4.76 0.14
CA LYS A 38 -18.70 -4.33 0.78
C LYS A 38 -19.56 -5.50 1.26
N LYS A 39 -19.26 -6.72 0.82
CA LYS A 39 -19.95 -7.96 1.21
C LYS A 39 -19.02 -8.82 2.05
N SER A 40 -19.60 -9.73 2.85
CA SER A 40 -18.81 -10.70 3.62
C SER A 40 -17.87 -11.49 2.70
N LEU A 41 -16.59 -11.57 3.05
CA LEU A 41 -15.62 -12.38 2.31
C LEU A 41 -15.82 -13.88 2.57
N GLU A 42 -16.41 -14.25 3.70
CA GLU A 42 -16.78 -15.64 4.03
C GLU A 42 -17.69 -16.26 2.94
N ASN A 43 -18.61 -15.45 2.40
CA ASN A 43 -19.55 -15.89 1.36
C ASN A 43 -18.92 -15.91 -0.06
N GLN A 44 -17.69 -15.42 -0.21
CA GLN A 44 -16.98 -15.31 -1.50
C GLN A 44 -15.82 -16.32 -1.59
N GLY A 45 -15.25 -16.69 -0.43
CA GLY A 45 -14.19 -17.69 -0.29
C GLY A 45 -14.72 -19.14 -0.34
N PRO A 46 -13.93 -20.12 0.15
CA PRO A 46 -12.55 -19.98 0.63
C PRO A 46 -11.57 -19.57 -0.49
N PHE A 47 -10.52 -18.83 -0.12
CA PHE A 47 -9.44 -18.42 -1.03
C PHE A 47 -8.11 -19.04 -0.62
N ASP A 48 -7.35 -19.56 -1.58
CA ASP A 48 -5.96 -19.96 -1.37
C ASP A 48 -5.04 -18.72 -1.31
N LEU A 49 -5.40 -17.67 -2.05
CA LEU A 49 -4.60 -16.45 -2.18
C LEU A 49 -5.52 -15.23 -2.37
N LEU A 50 -5.20 -14.14 -1.70
CA LEU A 50 -5.78 -12.82 -1.90
C LEU A 50 -4.75 -11.89 -2.56
N VAL A 51 -5.05 -11.40 -3.77
CA VAL A 51 -4.25 -10.38 -4.47
C VAL A 51 -4.97 -9.05 -4.40
N HIS A 52 -4.33 -8.01 -3.85
CA HIS A 52 -5.03 -6.74 -3.73
C HIS A 52 -4.15 -5.51 -3.95
N LYS A 53 -4.82 -4.41 -4.27
CA LYS A 53 -4.24 -3.06 -4.26
C LYS A 53 -5.16 -2.12 -3.50
N VAL A 54 -5.38 -2.37 -2.21
CA VAL A 54 -6.29 -1.55 -1.36
C VAL A 54 -5.70 -0.23 -0.88
N THR A 55 -4.50 0.17 -1.35
CA THR A 55 -3.77 1.36 -0.90
C THR A 55 -4.65 2.62 -0.81
N ASP A 56 -5.51 2.86 -1.82
CA ASP A 56 -6.40 4.03 -1.86
C ASP A 56 -7.55 3.93 -0.86
N ILE A 57 -8.11 2.72 -0.66
CA ILE A 57 -9.12 2.49 0.38
C ILE A 57 -8.49 2.70 1.75
N LEU A 58 -7.27 2.18 1.95
CA LEU A 58 -6.57 2.26 3.21
C LEU A 58 -6.24 3.72 3.57
N ALA A 59 -5.75 4.52 2.62
CA ALA A 59 -5.51 5.95 2.80
C ALA A 59 -6.80 6.69 3.22
N ARG A 60 -7.92 6.42 2.52
CA ARG A 60 -9.23 7.01 2.88
C ARG A 60 -9.72 6.56 4.26
N ALA A 61 -9.48 5.30 4.63
CA ALA A 61 -9.84 4.78 5.94
C ALA A 61 -9.07 5.50 7.07
N VAL A 62 -7.79 5.78 6.85
CA VAL A 62 -6.96 6.58 7.78
C VAL A 62 -7.48 8.01 7.89
N SER A 63 -8.01 8.59 6.81
CA SER A 63 -8.68 9.90 6.82
C SER A 63 -10.11 9.89 7.39
N GLY A 64 -10.57 8.79 7.98
CA GLY A 64 -11.88 8.70 8.65
C GLY A 64 -13.07 8.36 7.74
N HIS A 65 -12.83 7.92 6.50
CA HIS A 65 -13.92 7.55 5.59
C HIS A 65 -14.56 6.22 6.00
N LYS A 66 -15.75 6.27 6.62
CA LYS A 66 -16.45 5.11 7.22
C LYS A 66 -16.57 3.88 6.29
N SER A 67 -17.00 4.07 5.04
CA SER A 67 -17.14 2.93 4.12
C SER A 67 -15.79 2.28 3.79
N SER A 68 -14.70 3.05 3.77
CA SER A 68 -13.36 2.50 3.58
C SER A 68 -12.86 1.79 4.83
N GLN A 69 -13.16 2.32 6.02
CA GLN A 69 -12.84 1.65 7.29
C GLN A 69 -13.54 0.28 7.37
N ASN A 70 -14.83 0.22 7.04
CA ASN A 70 -15.59 -1.04 7.02
C ASN A 70 -15.01 -2.05 6.01
N ALA A 71 -14.62 -1.58 4.81
CA ALA A 71 -14.02 -2.44 3.79
C ALA A 71 -12.66 -3.03 4.24
N ILE A 72 -11.81 -2.22 4.87
CA ILE A 72 -10.53 -2.69 5.43
C ILE A 72 -10.78 -3.64 6.62
N GLN A 73 -11.73 -3.33 7.51
CA GLN A 73 -12.06 -4.19 8.64
C GLN A 73 -12.57 -5.57 8.19
N ASN A 74 -13.41 -5.61 7.16
CA ASN A 74 -13.89 -6.85 6.55
C ASN A 74 -12.72 -7.69 6.02
N LEU A 75 -11.79 -7.07 5.30
CA LEU A 75 -10.58 -7.74 4.80
C LEU A 75 -9.68 -8.24 5.94
N GLU A 76 -9.42 -7.41 6.95
CA GLU A 76 -8.60 -7.78 8.11
C GLU A 76 -9.21 -8.92 8.93
N ASN A 77 -10.54 -8.95 9.07
CA ASN A 77 -11.23 -10.02 9.76
C ASN A 77 -11.09 -11.35 9.02
N TYR A 78 -11.28 -11.35 7.71
CA TYR A 78 -11.10 -12.55 6.90
C TYR A 78 -9.66 -13.07 6.98
N ILE A 79 -8.66 -12.20 6.80
CA ILE A 79 -7.23 -12.57 6.88
C ILE A 79 -6.89 -13.16 8.25
N ARG A 80 -7.46 -12.61 9.33
CA ARG A 80 -7.22 -13.12 10.69
C ARG A 80 -7.84 -14.50 10.92
N SER A 81 -9.02 -14.74 10.35
CA SER A 81 -9.73 -16.02 10.47
C SER A 81 -9.16 -17.11 9.55
N HIS A 82 -8.45 -16.72 8.49
CA HIS A 82 -7.94 -17.62 7.44
C HIS A 82 -6.42 -17.51 7.30
N SER A 83 -5.68 -18.00 8.29
CA SER A 83 -4.21 -17.97 8.28
C SER A 83 -3.58 -18.81 7.15
N GLU A 84 -4.33 -19.76 6.59
CA GLU A 84 -3.97 -20.57 5.43
C GLU A 84 -4.03 -19.79 4.10
N CYS A 85 -4.77 -18.68 4.08
CA CYS A 85 -4.91 -17.82 2.91
C CYS A 85 -3.68 -16.92 2.78
N VAL A 86 -2.94 -17.06 1.68
CA VAL A 86 -1.81 -16.17 1.39
C VAL A 86 -2.35 -14.78 1.03
N VAL A 87 -1.71 -13.71 1.50
CA VAL A 87 -2.13 -12.33 1.19
C VAL A 87 -0.99 -11.60 0.47
N LEU A 88 -1.26 -11.17 -0.76
CA LEU A 88 -0.34 -10.43 -1.61
C LEU A 88 -0.83 -9.00 -1.84
N ASP A 89 -0.24 -7.99 -1.20
CA ASP A 89 0.78 -8.04 -0.14
C ASP A 89 0.16 -8.01 1.28
N PRO A 90 0.86 -8.44 2.34
CA PRO A 90 0.36 -8.31 3.70
C PRO A 90 -0.01 -6.87 4.05
N LEU A 91 -1.16 -6.66 4.69
CA LEU A 91 -1.63 -5.32 5.06
C LEU A 91 -0.64 -4.52 5.92
N PRO A 92 0.11 -5.11 6.88
CA PRO A 92 1.16 -4.39 7.60
C PRO A 92 2.25 -3.84 6.68
N SER A 93 2.64 -4.58 5.64
CA SER A 93 3.61 -4.14 4.65
C SER A 93 3.07 -2.96 3.83
N ILE A 94 1.79 -3.00 3.45
CA ILE A 94 1.14 -1.89 2.75
C ILE A 94 1.07 -0.63 3.64
N ARG A 95 0.77 -0.79 4.94
CA ARG A 95 0.77 0.34 5.89
C ARG A 95 2.15 1.00 5.99
N CYS A 96 3.24 0.24 5.93
CA CYS A 96 4.60 0.78 5.97
C CYS A 96 4.94 1.66 4.76
N VAL A 97 4.33 1.42 3.60
CA VAL A 97 4.62 2.17 2.36
C VAL A 97 3.60 3.29 2.07
N LEU A 98 2.62 3.50 2.95
CA LEU A 98 1.69 4.63 2.85
C LEU A 98 2.27 5.94 3.38
N ASP A 99 3.15 5.86 4.38
CA ASP A 99 3.80 6.99 5.00
C ASP A 99 5.21 7.13 4.46
N ARG A 100 5.49 8.27 3.80
CA ARG A 100 6.75 8.48 3.07
C ARG A 100 7.96 8.54 4.00
N TYR A 101 7.79 9.10 5.19
CA TYR A 101 8.85 9.16 6.19
C TYR A 101 9.20 7.75 6.69
N THR A 102 8.20 6.96 7.06
CA THR A 102 8.32 5.56 7.44
C THR A 102 8.96 4.74 6.33
N GLN A 103 8.52 4.94 5.08
CA GLN A 103 9.12 4.28 3.91
C GLN A 103 10.61 4.58 3.81
N TYR A 104 11.01 5.86 3.92
CA TYR A 104 12.42 6.25 3.84
C TYR A 104 13.25 5.71 5.00
N GLN A 105 12.71 5.69 6.23
CA GLN A 105 13.36 5.04 7.37
C GLN A 105 13.55 3.52 7.17
N ARG A 106 12.57 2.85 6.56
CA ARG A 106 12.68 1.41 6.26
C ARG A 106 13.69 1.13 5.18
N VAL A 107 13.75 1.98 4.14
CA VAL A 107 14.77 1.87 3.10
C VAL A 107 16.16 2.17 3.66
N SER A 108 16.34 3.21 4.48
CA SER A 108 17.65 3.58 5.03
C SER A 108 18.28 2.51 5.93
N THR A 109 17.46 1.59 6.46
CA THR A 109 17.89 0.50 7.35
C THR A 109 17.84 -0.88 6.69
N CYS A 110 17.47 -0.97 5.40
CA CYS A 110 17.33 -2.26 4.72
C CYS A 110 18.71 -2.85 4.35
N HIS A 111 18.74 -4.16 4.10
CA HIS A 111 19.98 -4.86 3.78
C HIS A 111 20.71 -4.29 2.55
N ALA A 112 19.98 -3.78 1.56
CA ALA A 112 20.57 -3.20 0.36
C ALA A 112 21.43 -1.96 0.67
N MET A 113 21.18 -1.24 1.76
CA MET A 113 22.00 -0.09 2.18
C MET A 113 23.39 -0.48 2.70
N ARG A 114 23.68 -1.77 2.85
CA ARG A 114 25.05 -2.26 3.10
C ARG A 114 25.92 -2.21 1.85
N ASP A 115 25.30 -2.16 0.67
CA ASP A 115 25.99 -1.98 -0.59
C ASP A 115 26.37 -0.51 -0.76
N ASN A 116 27.66 -0.22 -0.96
CA ASN A 116 28.18 1.14 -1.11
C ASN A 116 27.70 1.84 -2.39
N ARG A 117 27.07 1.12 -3.32
CA ARG A 117 26.43 1.67 -4.52
C ARG A 117 25.02 2.19 -4.23
N CYS A 118 24.42 1.78 -3.12
CA CYS A 118 23.11 2.22 -2.70
C CYS A 118 23.22 3.45 -1.80
N MET A 119 22.46 4.48 -2.13
CA MET A 119 22.36 5.68 -1.30
C MET A 119 20.90 6.08 -1.12
N ILE A 120 20.60 6.68 0.03
CA ILE A 120 19.35 7.37 0.28
C ILE A 120 19.70 8.83 0.59
N PRO A 121 19.12 9.82 -0.12
CA PRO A 121 19.34 11.22 0.21
C PRO A 121 18.93 11.54 1.65
N ALA A 122 19.57 12.52 2.28
CA ALA A 122 19.15 13.03 3.57
C ALA A 122 17.67 13.45 3.52
N PHE A 123 16.90 13.10 4.55
CA PHE A 123 15.47 13.38 4.60
C PHE A 123 15.02 13.69 6.03
N VAL A 124 13.99 14.51 6.15
CA VAL A 124 13.34 14.84 7.42
C VAL A 124 11.87 15.14 7.18
N GLN A 125 11.03 14.84 8.17
CA GLN A 125 9.63 15.25 8.16
C GLN A 125 9.51 16.67 8.73
N LEU A 126 8.80 17.53 8.00
CA LEU A 126 8.41 18.86 8.44
C LEU A 126 6.92 18.82 8.81
N ASP A 127 6.62 18.80 10.10
CA ASP A 127 5.26 18.72 10.66
C ASP A 127 4.85 20.00 11.41
N SER A 128 5.66 21.05 11.30
CA SER A 128 5.48 22.35 11.93
C SER A 128 5.27 23.42 10.87
N THR A 129 4.47 24.44 11.20
CA THR A 129 4.35 25.67 10.39
C THR A 129 5.38 26.73 10.77
N ASN A 130 6.16 26.49 11.84
CA ASN A 130 7.20 27.40 12.28
C ASN A 130 8.45 27.28 11.39
N ILE A 131 8.86 28.41 10.80
CA ILE A 131 9.97 28.46 9.84
C ILE A 131 11.32 28.13 10.51
N ASP A 132 11.57 28.62 11.71
CA ASP A 132 12.87 28.44 12.38
C ASP A 132 13.05 27.01 12.90
N ASP A 133 11.98 26.39 13.43
CA ASP A 133 11.97 24.95 13.75
C ASP A 133 12.27 24.11 12.50
N ASN A 134 11.63 24.42 11.37
CA ASN A 134 11.87 23.70 10.12
C ASN A 134 13.30 23.88 9.61
N LYS A 135 13.88 25.09 9.71
CA LYS A 135 15.29 25.33 9.36
C LYS A 135 16.23 24.51 10.24
N GLU A 136 15.99 24.50 11.55
CA GLU A 136 16.80 23.73 12.49
C GLU A 136 16.72 22.22 12.20
N ARG A 137 15.52 21.70 11.92
CA ARG A 137 15.32 20.30 11.53
C ARG A 137 16.05 19.93 10.26
N LEU A 138 15.99 20.77 9.23
CA LEU A 138 16.71 20.56 7.97
C LEU A 138 18.22 20.52 8.21
N ALA A 139 18.75 21.49 8.96
CA ALA A 139 20.17 21.55 9.30
C ALA A 139 20.62 20.31 10.11
N ARG A 140 19.84 19.92 11.12
CA ARG A 140 20.13 18.75 11.97
C ARG A 140 20.11 17.44 11.18
N ALA A 141 19.21 17.32 10.20
CA ALA A 141 19.11 16.15 9.34
C ALA A 141 20.14 16.14 8.19
N GLY A 142 20.92 17.21 8.02
CA GLY A 142 21.88 17.33 6.92
C GLY A 142 21.24 17.52 5.54
N VAL A 143 20.03 18.06 5.48
CA VAL A 143 19.34 18.36 4.22
C VAL A 143 19.86 19.69 3.66
N SER A 144 20.46 19.65 2.48
CA SER A 144 21.00 20.83 1.77
C SER A 144 20.17 21.21 0.55
N PHE A 145 20.34 22.44 0.06
CA PHE A 145 19.74 22.87 -1.20
C PHE A 145 20.51 22.34 -2.43
N PRO A 146 19.83 22.11 -3.56
CA PRO A 146 18.38 22.12 -3.72
C PRO A 146 17.73 20.89 -3.07
N LEU A 147 16.52 21.05 -2.52
CA LEU A 147 15.76 19.96 -1.90
C LEU A 147 14.41 19.76 -2.59
N VAL A 148 13.79 18.60 -2.38
CA VAL A 148 12.46 18.26 -2.89
C VAL A 148 11.51 18.06 -1.72
N CYS A 149 10.45 18.87 -1.66
CA CYS A 149 9.34 18.66 -0.73
C CYS A 149 8.36 17.65 -1.34
N LYS A 150 7.90 16.69 -0.53
CA LYS A 150 6.87 15.74 -0.92
C LYS A 150 5.87 15.60 0.24
N PRO A 151 4.57 15.39 -0.02
CA PRO A 151 3.58 15.12 1.03
C PRO A 151 3.97 13.98 1.98
N ILE A 152 3.39 13.88 3.17
CA ILE A 152 3.67 12.73 4.04
C ILE A 152 2.97 11.45 3.53
N LEU A 153 1.74 11.61 3.03
CA LEU A 153 0.98 10.53 2.42
C LEU A 153 1.56 10.21 1.04
N ALA A 154 2.10 9.00 0.89
CA ALA A 154 2.83 8.58 -0.30
C ALA A 154 1.91 8.21 -1.48
N HIS A 155 0.66 7.84 -1.21
CA HIS A 155 -0.32 7.41 -2.21
C HIS A 155 -1.76 7.62 -1.70
N GLY A 156 -2.73 7.58 -2.61
CA GLY A 156 -4.16 7.46 -2.25
C GLY A 156 -4.90 8.80 -2.19
N SER A 157 -4.25 9.89 -2.59
CA SER A 157 -4.90 11.18 -2.81
C SER A 157 -4.32 11.88 -4.06
N SER A 158 -5.09 12.77 -4.67
CA SER A 158 -4.61 13.66 -5.74
C SER A 158 -3.45 14.55 -5.25
N TYR A 159 -3.41 14.84 -3.95
CA TYR A 159 -2.37 15.63 -3.31
C TYR A 159 -1.03 14.89 -3.16
N ALA A 160 -1.00 13.55 -3.23
CA ALA A 160 0.21 12.75 -2.99
C ALA A 160 1.33 12.96 -4.03
N HIS A 161 1.00 13.61 -5.16
CA HIS A 161 1.87 13.87 -6.31
C HIS A 161 1.85 15.34 -6.75
N GLN A 162 1.37 16.25 -5.90
CA GLN A 162 1.55 17.69 -6.09
C GLN A 162 2.92 18.14 -5.62
#